data_AF-E2AHP9-F1
#
_entry.id   AF-E2AHP9-F1
#
_cell.length_a   1.000
_cell.length_b   1.000
_cell.length_c   1.000
_cell.angle_alpha   90.00
_cell.angle_beta   90.00
_cell.angle_gamma   90.00
#
_symmetry.space_group_name_H-M   'P 1'
#
loop_
_entity.id
_entity.type
_entity.pdbx_description
1 polymer ?
#
loop_
_entity_poly.entity_id
_entity_poly.type
_entity_poly.pdbx_seq_one_letter_code
_entity_poly.pdbx_strand_id
1 'polypeptide(L)'
;MTIGTELLITAEPHLIPGYTGYCPQYRFRHGETYAKTTHKLLLDPTINHANTLILSNRVIDDYEAWRALKSDINVVNIRFKRTDPVFVHPMLPGYEGFIPGSIARIGQRYTVLATEGLADFERQQLRTKATLNQLRKTIDVQSGRAEPRNLEERLVRERYQ
;
A
#
# COMPACT_ATOMS: atom_id res chain seq x y z
N MET A 1 11.57 -17.23 28.86
CA MET A 1 12.38 -15.99 28.98
C MET A 1 11.37 -14.86 29.02
N THR A 2 11.03 -14.12 30.08
CA THR A 2 11.74 -13.74 31.32
C THR A 2 10.73 -13.01 32.24
N ILE A 3 10.11 -13.69 33.22
CA ILE A 3 9.15 -13.06 34.16
C ILE A 3 9.84 -12.01 35.06
N GLY A 4 11.16 -12.13 35.26
CA GLY A 4 11.94 -11.18 36.05
C GLY A 4 12.33 -9.87 35.32
N THR A 5 12.25 -9.80 33.99
CA THR A 5 12.60 -8.56 33.26
C THR A 5 11.43 -7.59 33.16
N GLU A 6 10.19 -8.07 33.20
CA GLU A 6 9.00 -7.21 33.15
C GLU A 6 8.91 -6.26 34.36
N LEU A 7 9.43 -6.68 35.52
CA LEU A 7 9.45 -5.84 36.73
C LEU A 7 10.51 -4.73 36.68
N LEU A 8 11.53 -4.86 35.83
CA LEU A 8 12.63 -3.90 35.67
C LEU A 8 12.34 -2.86 34.58
N ILE A 9 11.43 -3.19 33.66
CA ILE A 9 11.08 -2.34 32.53
C ILE A 9 9.92 -1.43 32.96
N THR A 10 10.07 -0.12 32.76
CA THR A 10 8.97 0.82 33.00
C THR A 10 7.88 0.56 31.95
N ALA A 11 6.61 0.56 32.34
CA ALA A 11 5.52 0.39 31.39
C ALA A 11 5.55 1.49 30.31
N GLU A 12 5.06 1.21 29.11
CA GLU A 12 4.77 2.25 28.12
C GLU A 12 3.55 3.07 28.60
N PRO A 13 3.50 4.39 28.38
CA PRO A 13 4.39 5.22 27.55
C PRO A 13 5.61 5.77 28.30
N HIS A 14 6.83 5.61 27.77
CA HIS A 14 8.04 6.25 28.32
C HIS A 14 9.09 6.52 27.23
N LEU A 15 10.05 7.42 27.49
CA LEU A 15 11.18 7.65 26.58
C LEU A 15 12.34 6.72 26.91
N ILE A 16 13.01 6.22 25.89
CA ILE A 16 14.17 5.32 26.05
C ILE A 16 15.41 6.10 26.52
N PRO A 17 16.25 5.52 27.39
CA PRO A 17 17.57 6.09 27.66
C PRO A 17 18.35 6.32 26.37
N GLY A 18 18.96 7.51 26.22
CA GLY A 18 19.64 7.91 24.98
C GLY A 18 18.78 8.69 23.99
N TYR A 19 17.49 8.91 24.29
CA TYR A 19 16.68 9.87 23.54
C TYR A 19 17.28 11.29 23.66
N THR A 20 17.61 11.88 22.52
CA THR A 20 18.28 13.19 22.42
C THR A 20 17.32 14.34 22.15
N GLY A 21 16.03 14.06 21.95
CA GLY A 21 15.02 15.09 21.71
C GLY A 21 14.57 15.79 22.99
N TYR A 22 13.67 16.76 22.84
CA TYR A 22 13.14 17.52 23.98
C TYR A 22 12.15 16.69 24.80
N CYS A 23 12.25 16.76 26.13
CA CYS A 23 11.27 16.23 27.08
C CYS A 23 10.81 17.37 28.01
N PRO A 24 9.54 17.80 27.95
CA PRO A 24 9.04 18.89 28.77
C PRO A 24 9.22 18.61 30.27
N GLN A 25 9.64 19.63 31.02
CA GLN A 25 9.82 19.60 32.49
C GLN A 25 10.81 18.56 33.05
N TYR A 26 11.45 17.74 32.21
CA TYR A 26 12.43 16.72 32.64
C TYR A 26 13.57 17.31 33.49
N ARG A 27 14.06 18.51 33.15
CA ARG A 27 15.15 19.19 33.87
C ARG A 27 14.82 19.49 35.33
N PHE A 28 13.54 19.54 35.72
CA PHE A 28 13.11 19.87 37.08
C PHE A 28 12.74 18.63 37.91
N ARG A 29 12.83 17.41 37.33
CA ARG A 29 12.52 16.16 38.02
C ARG A 29 13.80 15.33 38.18
N HIS A 30 14.10 14.94 39.41
CA HIS A 30 15.32 14.22 39.78
C HIS A 30 15.01 13.04 40.71
N GLY A 31 15.94 12.11 40.83
CA GLY A 31 15.84 10.98 41.77
C GLY A 31 15.19 9.70 41.22
N GLU A 32 14.70 9.72 39.98
CA GLU A 32 14.16 8.54 39.30
C GLU A 32 14.93 8.22 38.03
N THR A 33 14.79 6.97 37.55
CA THR A 33 15.37 6.57 36.27
C THR A 33 14.69 7.32 35.12
N TYR A 34 15.43 7.54 34.03
CA TYR A 34 14.93 8.26 32.85
C TYR A 34 13.57 7.77 32.37
N ALA A 35 13.39 6.45 32.28
CA ALA A 35 12.13 5.83 31.89
C ALA A 35 10.98 6.16 32.85
N LYS A 36 11.18 6.08 34.18
CA LYS A 36 10.15 6.40 35.18
C LYS A 36 9.77 7.88 35.17
N THR A 37 10.77 8.77 35.11
CA THR A 37 10.53 10.22 35.09
C THR A 37 9.72 10.60 33.86
N THR A 38 10.12 10.09 32.69
CA THR A 38 9.44 10.40 31.42
C THR A 38 8.06 9.76 31.32
N HIS A 39 7.87 8.55 31.87
CA HIS A 39 6.55 7.92 31.99
C HIS A 39 5.56 8.81 32.74
N LYS A 40 5.97 9.34 33.91
CA LYS A 40 5.12 10.24 34.68
C LYS A 40 4.83 11.54 33.96
N LEU A 41 5.81 12.09 33.23
CA LEU A 41 5.65 13.33 32.47
C LEU A 41 4.68 13.18 31.30
N LEU A 42 4.69 12.01 30.63
CA LEU A 42 3.82 11.70 29.49
C LEU A 42 2.38 11.34 29.89
N LEU A 43 2.14 11.04 31.18
CA LEU A 43 0.79 10.81 31.70
C LEU A 43 0.21 12.05 32.39
N ASP A 44 1.01 13.10 32.58
CA ASP A 44 0.62 14.30 33.30
C ASP A 44 -0.18 15.25 32.39
N PRO A 45 -1.49 15.46 32.64
CA PRO A 45 -2.34 16.29 31.78
C PRO A 45 -2.01 17.79 31.91
N THR A 46 -1.26 18.19 32.93
CA THR A 46 -0.88 19.60 33.14
C THR A 46 0.29 20.03 32.28
N ILE A 47 1.02 19.05 31.71
CA ILE A 47 2.22 19.28 30.93
C ILE A 47 1.86 19.24 29.47
N ASN A 48 2.15 20.31 28.74
CA ASN A 48 2.00 20.30 27.29
C ASN A 48 3.10 19.42 26.68
N HIS A 49 2.71 18.26 26.17
CA HIS A 49 3.55 17.30 25.46
C HIS A 49 2.82 16.83 24.21
N ALA A 50 3.55 16.27 23.25
CA ALA A 50 2.94 15.74 22.04
C ALA A 50 2.00 14.57 22.39
N ASN A 51 0.79 14.57 21.82
CA ASN A 51 -0.19 13.48 22.00
C ASN A 51 0.33 12.12 21.52
N THR A 52 1.33 12.13 20.64
CA THR A 52 1.95 10.94 20.06
C THR A 52 3.42 10.87 20.46
N LEU A 53 3.85 9.73 21.01
CA LEU A 53 5.27 9.48 21.24
C LEU A 53 6.02 9.46 19.91
N ILE A 54 7.23 10.04 19.88
CA ILE A 54 8.09 10.07 18.69
C ILE A 54 8.54 8.66 18.29
N LEU A 55 8.60 7.76 19.26
CA LEU A 55 8.73 6.34 18.99
C LEU A 55 7.35 5.79 18.69
N SER A 56 7.09 5.49 17.42
CA SER A 56 5.90 4.73 17.03
C SER A 56 5.91 3.40 17.77
N ASN A 57 4.79 3.07 18.42
CA ASN A 57 4.59 1.74 18.96
C ASN A 57 4.65 0.74 17.78
N ARG A 58 5.72 -0.05 17.69
CA ARG A 58 5.87 -1.09 16.66
C ARG A 58 5.04 -2.34 16.96
N VAL A 59 4.45 -2.44 18.16
CA VAL A 59 3.66 -3.59 18.60
C VAL A 59 2.25 -3.53 17.99
N ILE A 60 1.75 -2.32 17.73
CA ILE A 60 0.44 -2.08 17.15
C ILE A 60 0.70 -1.36 15.83
N ASP A 61 0.82 -2.13 14.76
CA ASP A 61 0.84 -1.66 13.37
C ASP A 61 -0.48 -0.92 13.04
N ASP A 62 -0.71 0.27 13.62
CA ASP A 62 -1.76 1.21 13.17
C ASP A 62 -1.25 2.09 12.01
N TYR A 63 0.04 1.96 11.68
CA TYR A 63 0.62 2.54 10.49
C TYR A 63 0.60 1.46 9.39
N GLU A 64 -0.35 1.57 8.46
CA GLU A 64 -0.30 0.93 7.13
C GLU A 64 0.91 1.50 6.40
N ALA A 65 2.06 0.97 6.79
CA ALA A 65 3.38 1.34 6.41
C ALA A 65 3.63 1.13 4.93
N TRP A 66 3.18 2.06 4.09
CA TRP A 66 3.60 2.08 2.69
C TRP A 66 3.29 0.74 1.99
N ARG A 67 2.10 0.18 2.22
CA ARG A 67 1.63 -1.00 1.51
C ARG A 67 0.79 -0.56 0.32
N ALA A 68 1.11 -1.07 -0.86
CA ALA A 68 0.21 -0.96 -2.00
C ALA A 68 -1.16 -1.53 -1.62
N LEU A 69 -2.22 -1.00 -2.23
CA LEU A 69 -3.57 -1.44 -1.93
C LEU A 69 -3.70 -2.95 -2.14
N LYS A 70 -4.35 -3.66 -1.22
CA LYS A 70 -4.50 -5.13 -1.30
C LYS A 70 -5.12 -5.59 -2.62
N SER A 71 -5.97 -4.77 -3.23
CA SER A 71 -6.54 -5.04 -4.56
C SER A 71 -5.48 -4.97 -5.68
N ASP A 72 -4.55 -4.00 -5.63
CA ASP A 72 -3.45 -3.87 -6.60
C ASP A 72 -2.49 -5.06 -6.49
N ILE A 73 -2.16 -5.46 -5.26
CA ILE A 73 -1.35 -6.66 -4.99
C ILE A 73 -1.99 -7.89 -5.61
N ASN A 74 -3.31 -8.06 -5.42
CA ASN A 74 -4.04 -9.18 -6.01
C ASN A 74 -4.01 -9.14 -7.55
N VAL A 75 -4.19 -7.97 -8.17
CA VAL A 75 -4.10 -7.82 -9.64
C VAL A 75 -2.72 -8.26 -10.15
N VAL A 76 -1.65 -7.77 -9.51
CA VAL A 76 -0.28 -8.12 -9.88
C VAL A 76 -0.03 -9.62 -9.72
N ASN A 77 -0.42 -10.22 -8.59
CA ASN A 77 -0.17 -11.64 -8.34
C ASN A 77 -1.01 -12.57 -9.23
N ILE A 78 -2.25 -12.20 -9.59
CA ILE A 78 -3.09 -12.98 -10.50
C ILE A 78 -2.49 -13.07 -11.91
N ARG A 79 -1.72 -12.06 -12.31
CA ARG A 79 -1.06 -12.01 -13.63
C ARG A 79 -0.16 -13.21 -13.89
N PHE A 80 0.44 -13.81 -12.86
CA PHE A 80 1.25 -15.03 -12.97
C PHE A 80 0.50 -16.17 -13.69
N LYS A 81 -0.83 -16.22 -13.62
CA LYS A 81 -1.64 -17.24 -14.33
C LYS A 81 -1.70 -17.03 -15.85
N ARG A 82 -1.41 -15.82 -16.32
CA ARG A 82 -1.64 -15.39 -17.72
C ARG A 82 -0.36 -14.90 -18.42
N THR A 83 0.65 -14.49 -17.66
CA THR A 83 1.88 -13.87 -18.18
C THR A 83 3.07 -14.24 -17.28
N ASP A 84 4.26 -13.80 -17.67
CA ASP A 84 5.56 -14.10 -17.07
C ASP A 84 5.63 -13.76 -15.55
N PRO A 85 6.35 -14.57 -14.75
CA PRO A 85 6.36 -14.48 -13.30
C PRO A 85 7.33 -13.40 -12.77
N VAL A 86 7.95 -12.62 -13.67
CA VAL A 86 8.97 -11.61 -13.33
C VAL A 86 8.42 -10.54 -12.39
N PHE A 87 7.14 -10.21 -12.53
CA PHE A 87 6.53 -9.11 -11.80
C PHE A 87 5.58 -9.62 -10.71
N VAL A 88 6.15 -9.95 -9.55
CA VAL A 88 5.41 -10.43 -8.36
C VAL A 88 5.58 -9.42 -7.23
N HIS A 89 4.52 -9.22 -6.44
CA HIS A 89 4.61 -8.40 -5.24
C HIS A 89 5.21 -9.24 -4.08
N PRO A 90 6.17 -8.70 -3.30
CA PRO A 90 6.74 -7.35 -3.40
C PRO A 90 7.86 -7.26 -4.44
N MET A 91 7.86 -6.18 -5.24
CA MET A 91 8.95 -5.93 -6.19
C MET A 91 10.19 -5.41 -5.45
N LEU A 92 11.35 -5.95 -5.79
CA LEU A 92 12.60 -5.63 -5.12
C LEU A 92 13.17 -4.28 -5.59
N PRO A 93 13.47 -3.34 -4.67
CA PRO A 93 14.27 -2.16 -4.98
C PRO A 93 15.63 -2.59 -5.54
N GLY A 94 16.13 -1.87 -6.56
CA GLY A 94 17.39 -2.20 -7.25
C GLY A 94 17.21 -3.01 -8.53
N TYR A 95 15.99 -3.40 -8.90
CA TYR A 95 15.71 -3.90 -10.24
C TYR A 95 15.84 -2.77 -11.27
N GLU A 96 16.74 -2.94 -12.24
CA GLU A 96 17.07 -1.96 -13.28
C GLU A 96 16.26 -2.12 -14.57
N GLY A 97 15.48 -3.21 -14.67
CA GLY A 97 14.65 -3.46 -15.84
C GLY A 97 13.44 -2.54 -15.93
N PHE A 98 12.75 -2.63 -17.07
CA PHE A 98 11.56 -1.81 -17.31
C PHE A 98 10.36 -2.28 -16.48
N ILE A 99 9.71 -1.34 -15.78
CA ILE A 99 8.43 -1.57 -15.11
C ILE A 99 7.34 -0.73 -15.79
N PRO A 100 6.28 -1.36 -16.32
CA PRO A 100 5.16 -0.63 -16.87
C PRO A 100 4.52 0.34 -15.86
N GLY A 101 4.35 1.60 -16.25
CA GLY A 101 3.66 2.60 -15.44
C GLY A 101 4.49 3.24 -14.31
N SER A 102 5.78 2.89 -14.17
CA SER A 102 6.63 3.45 -13.09
C SER A 102 7.02 4.91 -13.31
N ILE A 103 7.22 5.35 -14.55
CA ILE A 103 7.69 6.71 -14.90
C ILE A 103 6.64 7.79 -14.56
N ALA A 104 5.36 7.45 -14.59
CA ALA A 104 4.28 8.41 -14.40
C ALA A 104 4.04 8.80 -12.92
N ARG A 105 4.69 8.13 -11.96
CA ARG A 105 4.39 8.23 -10.53
C ARG A 105 5.67 8.57 -9.75
N ILE A 106 5.58 9.51 -8.81
CA ILE A 106 6.72 10.01 -8.00
C ILE A 106 6.27 10.15 -6.53
N GLY A 107 7.22 10.12 -5.59
CA GLY A 107 6.98 10.45 -4.19
C GLY A 107 6.60 9.27 -3.29
N GLN A 108 6.56 8.05 -3.83
CA GLN A 108 6.29 6.82 -3.09
C GLN A 108 7.51 5.90 -3.10
N ARG A 109 7.51 4.89 -2.22
CA ARG A 109 8.56 3.85 -2.22
C ARG A 109 8.51 3.06 -3.52
N TYR A 110 9.67 2.61 -3.99
CA TYR A 110 9.80 1.82 -5.20
C TYR A 110 8.82 0.63 -5.25
N THR A 111 8.73 -0.14 -4.16
CA THR A 111 7.85 -1.32 -4.08
C THR A 111 6.38 -0.98 -4.31
N VAL A 112 5.92 0.16 -3.78
CA VAL A 112 4.55 0.67 -3.92
C VAL A 112 4.34 1.18 -5.34
N LEU A 113 5.23 2.04 -5.83
CA LEU A 113 5.16 2.59 -7.19
C LEU A 113 5.07 1.50 -8.26
N ALA A 114 5.95 0.52 -8.15
CA ALA A 114 6.04 -0.55 -9.14
C ALA A 114 4.79 -1.44 -9.14
N THR A 115 4.19 -1.67 -7.97
CA THR A 115 3.00 -2.52 -7.85
C THR A 115 1.73 -1.79 -8.26
N GLU A 116 1.56 -0.53 -7.89
CA GLU A 116 0.46 0.32 -8.38
C GLU A 116 0.53 0.53 -9.89
N GLY A 117 1.71 0.92 -10.40
CA GLY A 117 1.92 1.18 -11.83
C GLY A 117 1.62 -0.05 -12.68
N LEU A 118 2.06 -1.23 -12.22
CA LEU A 118 1.78 -2.47 -12.91
C LEU A 118 0.31 -2.89 -12.81
N ALA A 119 -0.33 -2.71 -11.65
CA ALA A 119 -1.75 -3.03 -11.48
C ALA A 119 -2.62 -2.20 -12.43
N ASP A 120 -2.33 -0.90 -12.57
CA ASP A 120 -3.03 -0.02 -13.50
C ASP A 120 -2.79 -0.40 -14.96
N PHE A 121 -1.55 -0.71 -15.31
CA PHE A 121 -1.21 -1.20 -16.65
C PHE A 121 -2.01 -2.47 -16.98
N GLU A 122 -2.11 -3.42 -16.05
CA GLU A 122 -2.86 -4.66 -16.26
C GLU A 122 -4.37 -4.41 -16.44
N ARG A 123 -4.95 -3.51 -15.64
CA ARG A 123 -6.35 -3.07 -15.80
C ARG A 123 -6.58 -2.47 -17.18
N GLN A 124 -5.65 -1.64 -17.65
CA GLN A 124 -5.74 -1.02 -18.97
C GLN A 124 -5.65 -2.07 -20.08
N GLN A 125 -4.72 -3.02 -19.99
CA GLN A 125 -4.61 -4.13 -20.94
C GLN A 125 -5.91 -4.95 -21.03
N LEU A 126 -6.53 -5.25 -19.89
CA LEU A 126 -7.81 -5.97 -19.83
C LEU A 126 -8.95 -5.18 -20.48
N ARG A 127 -9.06 -3.88 -20.20
CA ARG A 127 -10.05 -2.99 -20.82
C ARG A 127 -9.86 -2.93 -22.32
N THR A 128 -8.64 -2.67 -22.79
CA THR A 128 -8.32 -2.61 -24.22
C THR A 128 -8.65 -3.93 -24.91
N LYS A 129 -8.30 -5.08 -24.31
CA LYS A 129 -8.64 -6.40 -24.85
C LYS A 129 -10.16 -6.61 -24.94
N ALA A 130 -10.92 -6.20 -23.92
CA ALA A 130 -12.37 -6.29 -23.94
C ALA A 130 -12.97 -5.43 -25.06
N THR A 131 -12.51 -4.18 -25.21
CA THR A 131 -12.96 -3.28 -26.28
C THR A 131 -12.65 -3.84 -27.66
N LEU A 132 -11.44 -4.35 -27.89
CA LEU A 132 -11.07 -4.97 -29.17
C LEU A 132 -11.92 -6.20 -29.49
N ASN A 133 -12.23 -7.03 -28.49
CA ASN A 133 -13.12 -8.18 -28.68
C ASN A 133 -14.54 -7.74 -29.06
N GLN A 134 -15.06 -6.67 -28.45
CA GLN A 134 -16.36 -6.11 -28.81
C GLN A 134 -16.34 -5.58 -30.24
N LEU A 135 -15.32 -4.80 -30.62
CA LEU A 135 -15.17 -4.26 -31.97
C LEU A 135 -15.07 -5.36 -33.02
N ARG A 136 -14.29 -6.42 -32.74
CA ARG A 136 -14.19 -7.57 -33.64
C ARG A 136 -15.56 -8.24 -33.83
N LYS A 137 -16.31 -8.42 -32.74
CA LYS A 137 -17.66 -8.98 -32.79
C LYS A 137 -18.61 -8.12 -33.63
N THR A 138 -18.59 -6.80 -33.46
CA THR A 138 -19.45 -5.90 -34.25
C THR A 138 -19.09 -5.93 -35.73
N ILE A 139 -17.80 -5.97 -36.06
CA ILE A 139 -17.32 -6.08 -37.45
C ILE A 139 -17.77 -7.42 -38.08
N ASP A 140 -17.67 -8.52 -37.34
CA ASP A 140 -18.08 -9.84 -37.82
C ASP A 140 -19.60 -9.90 -38.09
N VAL A 141 -20.42 -9.24 -37.25
CA VAL A 141 -21.89 -9.13 -37.45
C VAL A 141 -22.23 -8.22 -38.64
N GLN A 142 -21.57 -7.06 -38.76
CA GLN A 142 -21.79 -6.12 -39.88
C GLN A 142 -21.39 -6.73 -41.23
N SER A 143 -20.30 -7.48 -41.26
CA SER A 143 -19.83 -8.14 -42.49
C SER A 143 -20.63 -9.41 -42.85
N GLY A 144 -21.62 -9.81 -42.04
CA GLY A 144 -22.43 -11.00 -42.26
C GLY A 144 -21.68 -12.32 -42.03
N ARG A 145 -20.45 -12.28 -41.49
CA ARG A 145 -19.66 -13.47 -41.15
C ARG A 145 -20.16 -14.17 -39.89
N ALA A 146 -20.87 -13.44 -39.02
CA ALA A 146 -21.47 -13.97 -37.80
C ALA A 146 -22.97 -13.60 -37.71
N GLU A 147 -23.78 -14.54 -37.23
CA GLU A 147 -25.21 -14.29 -36.98
C GLU A 147 -25.43 -13.54 -35.65
N PRO A 148 -26.28 -12.51 -35.64
CA PRO A 148 -26.57 -11.73 -34.44
C PRO A 148 -27.35 -12.57 -33.43
N ARG A 149 -26.87 -12.63 -32.18
CA ARG A 149 -27.50 -13.42 -31.10
C ARG A 149 -28.46 -12.61 -30.24
N ASN A 150 -28.20 -11.32 -30.10
CA ASN A 150 -28.97 -10.40 -29.26
C ASN A 150 -29.68 -9.34 -30.11
N LEU A 151 -30.73 -8.71 -29.57
CA LEU A 151 -31.45 -7.62 -30.22
C LEU A 151 -30.52 -6.49 -30.68
N GLU A 152 -29.60 -6.07 -29.81
CA GLU A 152 -28.59 -5.04 -30.11
C GLU A 152 -27.75 -5.37 -31.35
N GLU A 153 -27.35 -6.63 -31.52
CA GLU A 153 -26.55 -7.07 -32.67
C GLU A 153 -27.38 -7.10 -33.95
N ARG A 154 -28.67 -7.42 -33.86
CA ARG A 154 -29.59 -7.37 -35.01
C ARG A 154 -29.77 -5.94 -35.49
N LEU A 155 -29.96 -5.00 -34.57
CA LEU A 155 -30.05 -3.56 -34.87
C LEU A 155 -28.78 -3.03 -35.55
N VAL A 156 -27.60 -3.47 -35.08
CA VAL A 156 -26.32 -3.10 -35.71
C VAL A 156 -26.21 -3.62 -37.14
N ARG A 157 -26.73 -4.80 -37.45
CA ARG A 157 -26.75 -5.34 -38.82
C ARG A 157 -27.73 -4.59 -39.72
N GLU A 158 -28.94 -4.34 -39.23
CA GLU A 158 -30.01 -3.65 -39.98
C GLU A 158 -29.65 -2.20 -40.33
N ARG A 159 -28.84 -1.52 -39.49
CA ARG A 159 -28.38 -0.14 -39.78
C ARG A 159 -27.38 -0.03 -40.94
N TYR A 160 -26.76 -1.14 -41.37
CA TYR A 160 -25.67 -1.14 -42.35
C TYR A 160 -25.99 -1.98 -43.60
N GLN A 161 -27.23 -2.43 -43.76
CA GLN A 161 -27.78 -2.96 -45.02
C GLN A 161 -28.45 -1.85 -45.81
#